data_AF-A0A7X5DH98-F1
#
_entry.id   AF-A0A7X5DH98-F1
#
_cell.length_a   1.000
_cell.length_b   1.000
_cell.length_c   1.000
_cell.angle_alpha   90.00
_cell.angle_beta   90.00
_cell.angle_gamma   90.00
#
_symmetry.space_group_name_H-M   'P 1'
#
loop_
_entity.id
_entity.type
_entity.pdbx_description
1 polymer ?
#
loop_
_entity_poly.entity_id
_entity_poly.type
_entity_poly.pdbx_seq_one_letter_code
_entity_poly.pdbx_strand_id
1 'polypeptide(L)'
;MVKSALLATCCGVLLALSGFSAHAAWADGGDASDIYAVYYKNGGSYTLVLQSDETPDTRYGECDAKQGGRVTAAVEETSGAIRRGWSSDVDSQVTKVIVRDAIKPSDTFSWFEDMTSCTEMDLAKLDTGNVTNMDSMFAQCTSLKSVDVSGWDTSKVESMALMFWNCSSLESLDVSRWDTSKLGSAASMFSCCGSLASLDVSRW
;
A
#
# COMPACT_ATOMS: atom_id res chain seq x y z
N MET A 1 -6.63 -2.77 -34.92
CA MET A 1 -7.83 -2.03 -34.51
C MET A 1 -7.37 -0.77 -33.82
N VAL A 2 -7.72 0.38 -34.39
CA VAL A 2 -7.38 1.71 -33.90
C VAL A 2 -8.21 1.96 -32.64
N LYS A 3 -7.59 1.96 -31.45
CA LYS A 3 -8.23 2.52 -30.26
C LYS A 3 -7.95 4.02 -30.28
N SER A 4 -8.97 4.76 -30.69
CA SER A 4 -9.04 6.21 -30.67
C SER A 4 -8.62 6.74 -29.31
N ALA A 5 -7.56 7.55 -29.29
CA ALA A 5 -7.22 8.39 -28.16
C ALA A 5 -8.32 9.46 -28.01
N LEU A 6 -9.29 9.21 -27.14
CA LEU A 6 -9.98 10.31 -26.50
C LEU A 6 -9.00 10.88 -25.47
N LEU A 7 -8.49 12.08 -25.74
CA LEU A 7 -7.92 12.93 -24.71
C LEU A 7 -8.99 13.12 -23.63
N ALA A 8 -8.85 12.41 -22.52
CA ALA A 8 -9.48 12.81 -21.28
C ALA A 8 -8.67 14.02 -20.78
N THR A 9 -9.17 15.22 -21.11
CA THR A 9 -8.74 16.48 -20.51
C THR A 9 -8.74 16.34 -18.99
N CYS A 10 -7.54 16.24 -18.41
CA CYS A 10 -7.32 16.53 -17.01
C CYS A 10 -7.90 17.91 -16.69
N CYS A 11 -8.68 17.99 -15.62
CA CYS A 11 -9.19 19.22 -15.02
C CYS A 11 -9.93 20.16 -15.98
N GLY A 12 -11.26 20.13 -15.88
CA GLY A 12 -12.07 21.31 -16.19
C GLY A 12 -11.77 22.45 -15.22
N VAL A 13 -10.66 23.15 -15.40
CA VAL A 13 -10.48 24.56 -15.02
C VAL A 13 -9.64 25.23 -16.09
N LEU A 14 -10.33 25.82 -17.06
CA LEU A 14 -9.76 26.89 -17.87
C LEU A 14 -9.66 28.12 -16.94
N LEU A 15 -8.45 28.56 -16.57
CA LEU A 15 -8.07 29.98 -16.45
C LEU A 15 -6.58 30.17 -16.07
N ALA A 16 -5.85 30.73 -17.04
CA ALA A 16 -4.77 31.71 -16.92
C ALA A 16 -3.44 31.39 -16.19
N LEU A 17 -2.41 31.17 -17.02
CA LEU A 17 -1.07 31.76 -16.97
C LEU A 17 -0.54 32.23 -15.59
N SER A 18 0.24 31.37 -14.92
CA SER A 18 1.61 31.71 -14.50
C SER A 18 2.34 30.48 -13.93
N GLY A 19 3.36 30.02 -14.67
CA GLY A 19 4.64 29.65 -14.06
C GLY A 19 4.78 28.35 -13.26
N PHE A 20 3.93 27.34 -13.43
CA PHE A 20 4.25 26.00 -12.90
C PHE A 20 4.13 24.95 -14.01
N SER A 21 5.26 24.38 -14.41
CA SER A 21 5.30 23.13 -15.18
C SER A 21 4.62 22.05 -14.35
N ALA A 22 3.38 21.70 -14.72
CA ALA A 22 2.87 20.36 -14.48
C ALA A 22 3.87 19.41 -15.13
N HIS A 23 4.68 18.74 -14.32
CA HIS A 23 5.63 17.76 -14.81
C HIS A 23 4.87 16.71 -15.63
N ALA A 24 5.30 16.55 -16.88
CA ALA A 24 4.92 15.47 -17.77
C ALA A 24 5.44 14.12 -17.21
N ALA A 25 4.83 13.62 -16.14
CA ALA A 25 5.32 12.44 -15.41
C ALA A 25 4.49 11.16 -15.62
N TRP A 26 3.43 11.20 -16.44
CA TRP A 26 2.45 10.09 -16.51
C TRP A 26 2.25 9.57 -17.95
N ALA A 27 3.03 10.04 -18.93
CA ALA A 27 2.75 9.86 -20.35
C ALA A 27 3.50 8.69 -21.04
N ASP A 28 4.00 7.70 -20.30
CA ASP A 28 4.58 6.49 -20.91
C ASP A 28 3.74 5.27 -20.50
N GLY A 29 3.04 4.70 -21.47
CA GLY A 29 2.03 3.66 -21.31
C GLY A 29 2.44 2.55 -20.33
N GLY A 30 1.67 2.42 -19.25
CA GLY A 30 1.86 1.36 -18.25
C GLY A 30 1.42 0.00 -18.77
N ASP A 31 2.15 -1.04 -18.39
CA ASP A 31 1.73 -2.44 -18.59
C ASP A 31 0.64 -2.78 -17.56
N ALA A 32 -0.09 -3.89 -17.74
CA ALA A 32 -1.22 -4.34 -16.92
C ALA A 32 -0.86 -4.70 -15.45
N SER A 33 0.32 -4.27 -15.02
CA SER A 33 1.09 -4.78 -13.91
C SER A 33 1.69 -3.64 -13.07
N ASP A 34 1.49 -2.39 -13.50
CA ASP A 34 1.76 -1.20 -12.71
C ASP A 34 0.67 -1.02 -11.63
N ILE A 35 1.11 -0.75 -10.41
CA ILE A 35 0.27 -0.25 -9.31
C ILE A 35 0.48 1.27 -9.27
N TYR A 36 -0.55 2.01 -8.90
CA TYR A 36 -0.47 3.43 -8.65
C TYR A 36 -0.92 3.68 -7.21
N ALA A 37 -0.08 4.41 -6.47
CA ALA A 37 -0.42 4.91 -5.14
C ALA A 37 -0.97 6.33 -5.30
N VAL A 38 -2.27 6.50 -5.11
CA VAL A 38 -2.97 7.77 -5.28
C VAL A 38 -3.48 8.27 -3.94
N TYR A 39 -3.15 9.51 -3.59
CA TYR A 39 -3.53 10.13 -2.33
C TYR A 39 -4.69 11.10 -2.55
N TYR A 40 -5.75 10.95 -1.78
CA TYR A 40 -6.95 11.78 -1.82
C TYR A 40 -7.09 12.56 -0.53
N LYS A 41 -7.19 13.89 -0.64
CA LYS A 41 -7.32 14.79 0.49
C LYS A 41 -8.77 14.86 0.98
N ASN A 42 -8.94 14.70 2.29
CA ASN A 42 -10.22 14.69 2.99
C ASN A 42 -10.15 15.53 4.25
N GLY A 43 -10.48 16.83 4.15
CA GLY A 43 -10.70 17.70 5.32
C GLY A 43 -9.52 17.81 6.30
N GLY A 44 -8.28 17.61 5.84
CA GLY A 44 -7.06 17.63 6.66
C GLY A 44 -6.39 16.26 6.86
N SER A 45 -6.99 15.19 6.34
CA SER A 45 -6.43 13.83 6.29
C SER A 45 -6.29 13.34 4.85
N TYR A 46 -5.69 12.16 4.68
CA TYR A 46 -5.60 11.49 3.38
C TYR A 46 -6.21 10.10 3.39
N THR A 47 -6.75 9.72 2.24
CA THR A 47 -7.01 8.32 1.88
C THR A 47 -5.99 7.91 0.83
N LEU A 48 -5.22 6.86 1.12
CA LEU A 48 -4.33 6.22 0.14
C LEU A 48 -5.13 5.14 -0.59
N VAL A 49 -5.11 5.18 -1.92
CA VAL A 49 -5.69 4.13 -2.75
C VAL A 49 -4.61 3.52 -3.63
N LEU A 50 -4.45 2.20 -3.55
CA LEU A 50 -3.66 1.42 -4.49
C LEU A 50 -4.58 0.94 -5.63
N GLN A 51 -4.22 1.26 -6.87
CA GLN A 51 -5.04 1.02 -8.05
C GLN A 51 -4.18 0.60 -9.26
N SER A 52 -4.78 -0.07 -10.25
CA SER A 52 -4.06 -0.57 -11.44
C SER A 52 -4.01 0.42 -12.61
N ASP A 53 -4.50 1.64 -12.41
CA ASP A 53 -4.45 2.69 -13.42
C ASP A 53 -4.19 4.06 -12.77
N GLU A 54 -3.82 5.01 -13.60
CA GLU A 54 -3.52 6.38 -13.20
C GLU A 54 -4.75 7.26 -13.00
N THR A 55 -5.96 6.76 -13.31
CA THR A 55 -7.15 7.61 -13.34
C THR A 55 -7.68 7.83 -11.92
N PRO A 56 -7.69 9.07 -11.39
CA PRO A 56 -8.18 9.32 -10.06
C PRO A 56 -9.70 9.09 -9.98
N ASP A 57 -10.14 8.50 -8.88
CA ASP A 57 -11.54 8.25 -8.59
C ASP A 57 -12.03 9.20 -7.49
N THR A 58 -12.86 10.17 -7.89
CA THR A 58 -13.34 11.24 -7.02
C THR A 58 -14.21 10.76 -5.86
N ARG A 59 -14.63 9.49 -5.85
CA ARG A 59 -15.34 8.89 -4.72
C ARG A 59 -14.48 8.80 -3.45
N TYR A 60 -13.16 8.86 -3.57
CA TYR A 60 -12.22 8.80 -2.44
C TYR A 60 -11.76 10.18 -1.94
N GLY A 61 -12.11 11.27 -2.63
CA GLY A 61 -11.79 12.65 -2.26
C GLY A 61 -11.19 13.47 -3.39
N GLU A 62 -10.54 14.58 -3.04
CA GLU A 62 -9.80 15.41 -4.00
C GLU A 62 -8.39 14.83 -4.20
N CYS A 63 -8.06 14.40 -5.41
CA CYS A 63 -6.73 13.85 -5.72
C CYS A 63 -5.64 14.91 -5.52
N ASP A 64 -4.63 14.60 -4.71
CA ASP A 64 -3.42 15.42 -4.58
C ASP A 64 -2.34 14.90 -5.52
N ALA A 65 -2.27 15.48 -6.72
CA ALA A 65 -1.31 15.09 -7.76
C ALA A 65 0.17 15.35 -7.39
N LYS A 66 0.46 16.01 -6.25
CA LYS A 66 1.82 16.18 -5.73
C LYS A 66 2.29 14.98 -4.91
N GLN A 67 1.36 14.14 -4.46
CA GLN A 67 1.60 13.00 -3.60
C GLN A 67 1.49 11.69 -4.39
N GLY A 68 2.18 10.65 -3.92
CA GLY A 68 2.12 9.34 -4.53
C GLY A 68 2.86 9.23 -5.86
N GLY A 69 2.57 8.18 -6.62
CA GLY A 69 3.26 7.90 -7.86
C GLY A 69 2.99 6.50 -8.42
N ARG A 70 3.60 6.21 -9.57
CA ARG A 70 3.60 4.87 -10.17
C ARG A 70 4.52 3.94 -9.37
N VAL A 71 4.03 2.74 -9.13
CA VAL A 71 4.68 1.64 -8.42
C VAL A 71 4.74 0.48 -9.39
N THR A 72 5.90 0.23 -9.98
CA THR A 72 6.10 -0.94 -10.85
C THR A 72 6.19 -2.18 -9.96
N ALA A 73 5.05 -2.82 -9.69
CA ALA A 73 5.00 -4.01 -8.84
C ALA A 73 5.10 -5.32 -9.62
N ALA A 74 5.46 -5.21 -10.89
CA ALA A 74 5.63 -6.34 -11.76
C ALA A 74 6.93 -6.25 -12.54
N VAL A 75 7.85 -7.09 -12.07
CA VAL A 75 8.82 -7.88 -12.84
C VAL A 75 9.66 -7.11 -13.86
N GLU A 76 10.89 -6.77 -13.47
CA GLU A 76 12.04 -7.18 -14.28
C GLU A 76 13.16 -7.71 -13.37
N GLU A 77 13.87 -8.70 -13.89
CA GLU A 77 14.72 -9.65 -13.19
C GLU A 77 15.99 -9.04 -12.57
N THR A 78 16.68 -9.89 -11.81
CA THR A 78 18.04 -9.74 -11.28
C THR A 78 18.25 -8.77 -10.10
N SER A 79 18.24 -9.37 -8.91
CA SER A 79 18.82 -8.89 -7.64
C SER A 79 18.03 -7.83 -6.85
N GLY A 80 17.31 -8.32 -5.83
CA GLY A 80 17.28 -7.72 -4.49
C GLY A 80 16.40 -6.48 -4.29
N ALA A 81 15.21 -6.71 -3.71
CA ALA A 81 14.34 -5.75 -3.02
C ALA A 81 13.76 -4.60 -3.86
N ILE A 82 12.53 -4.81 -4.35
CA ILE A 82 11.66 -3.71 -4.78
C ILE A 82 11.23 -2.97 -3.51
N ARG A 83 11.91 -1.86 -3.20
CA ARG A 83 11.54 -0.94 -2.10
C ARG A 83 10.15 -0.37 -2.37
N ARG A 84 9.42 0.05 -1.33
CA ARG A 84 8.23 0.90 -1.42
C ARG A 84 8.43 1.96 -2.51
N GLY A 85 7.80 1.73 -3.67
CA GLY A 85 8.11 2.46 -4.90
C GLY A 85 7.55 3.88 -4.93
N TRP A 86 6.77 4.23 -3.90
CA TRP A 86 6.16 5.54 -3.71
C TRP A 86 6.62 6.14 -2.37
N SER A 87 6.78 7.45 -2.36
CA SER A 87 7.12 8.23 -1.17
C SER A 87 6.16 9.40 -1.08
N SER A 88 5.79 9.78 0.14
CA SER A 88 4.89 10.89 0.39
C SER A 88 5.22 11.57 1.70
N ASP A 89 5.16 12.90 1.73
CA ASP A 89 5.33 13.67 2.95
C ASP A 89 4.07 13.63 3.85
N VAL A 90 3.00 12.95 3.42
CA VAL A 90 1.70 12.93 4.10
C VAL A 90 1.29 11.56 4.65
N ASP A 91 2.19 10.56 4.67
CA ASP A 91 1.87 9.22 5.17
C ASP A 91 1.33 9.22 6.60
N SER A 92 1.93 10.04 7.48
CA SER A 92 1.45 10.22 8.86
C SER A 92 0.04 10.79 8.97
N GLN A 93 -0.49 11.39 7.90
CA GLN A 93 -1.84 11.96 7.81
C GLN A 93 -2.84 11.01 7.12
N VAL A 94 -2.39 9.86 6.63
CA VAL A 94 -3.25 8.84 6.04
C VAL A 94 -4.09 8.21 7.14
N THR A 95 -5.42 8.37 7.04
CA THR A 95 -6.38 7.79 7.99
C THR A 95 -6.99 6.50 7.47
N LYS A 96 -6.99 6.31 6.14
CA LYS A 96 -7.59 5.19 5.44
C LYS A 96 -6.73 4.70 4.28
N VAL A 97 -6.58 3.39 4.15
CA VAL A 97 -5.94 2.72 3.01
C VAL A 97 -6.95 1.82 2.30
N ILE A 98 -6.93 1.82 0.96
CA ILE A 98 -7.82 1.00 0.13
C ILE A 98 -6.99 0.36 -1.00
N VAL A 99 -7.09 -0.95 -1.16
CA VAL A 99 -6.65 -1.64 -2.39
C VAL A 99 -7.87 -1.81 -3.29
N ARG A 100 -7.97 -1.00 -4.34
CA ARG A 100 -9.16 -0.91 -5.19
C ARG A 100 -9.27 -2.09 -6.16
N ASP A 101 -8.17 -2.38 -6.82
CA ASP A 101 -8.09 -3.38 -7.90
C ASP A 101 -7.37 -4.64 -7.42
N ALA A 102 -7.46 -5.72 -8.19
CA ALA A 102 -6.74 -6.95 -7.88
C ALA A 102 -5.22 -6.74 -8.08
N ILE A 103 -4.54 -6.38 -7.00
CA ILE A 103 -3.13 -6.01 -6.97
C ILE A 103 -2.30 -7.22 -6.54
N LYS A 104 -1.30 -7.62 -7.33
CA LYS A 104 -0.52 -8.87 -7.17
C LYS A 104 0.99 -8.63 -7.03
N PRO A 105 1.46 -8.03 -5.93
CA PRO A 105 2.87 -7.70 -5.77
C PRO A 105 3.74 -8.93 -5.53
N SER A 106 5.03 -8.82 -5.85
CA SER A 106 6.06 -9.79 -5.42
C SER A 106 6.72 -9.43 -4.09
N ASP A 107 6.56 -8.19 -3.62
CA ASP A 107 7.18 -7.64 -2.41
C ASP A 107 6.26 -6.54 -1.83
N THR A 108 6.09 -6.53 -0.50
CA THR A 108 5.28 -5.51 0.22
C THR A 108 6.06 -4.79 1.31
N PHE A 109 7.39 -4.77 1.22
CA PHE A 109 8.31 -4.10 2.14
C PHE A 109 7.88 -2.65 2.39
N SER A 110 7.60 -2.32 3.66
CA SER A 110 7.25 -0.98 4.12
C SER A 110 6.06 -0.31 3.42
N TRP A 111 5.16 -1.04 2.76
CA TRP A 111 4.07 -0.43 1.98
C TRP A 111 3.22 0.58 2.77
N PHE A 112 2.94 0.27 4.04
CA PHE A 112 2.12 1.09 4.94
C PHE A 112 2.88 1.51 6.21
N GLU A 113 4.21 1.53 6.15
CA GLU A 113 5.04 1.99 7.26
C GLU A 113 4.75 3.47 7.59
N ASP A 114 4.81 3.82 8.88
CA ASP A 114 4.66 5.19 9.41
C ASP A 114 3.29 5.87 9.15
N MET A 115 2.27 5.10 8.76
CA MET A 115 0.87 5.58 8.68
C MET A 115 0.24 5.70 10.07
N THR A 116 0.83 6.57 10.90
CA THR A 116 0.55 6.73 12.33
C THR A 116 -0.89 7.15 12.65
N SER A 117 -1.58 7.83 11.71
CA SER A 117 -3.00 8.20 11.86
C SER A 117 -3.97 7.19 11.24
N CYS A 118 -3.48 6.10 10.66
CA CYS A 118 -4.34 5.14 9.96
C CYS A 118 -5.16 4.32 10.95
N THR A 119 -6.47 4.27 10.70
CA THR A 119 -7.44 3.53 11.53
C THR A 119 -8.25 2.52 10.74
N GLU A 120 -8.24 2.61 9.40
CA GLU A 120 -9.01 1.77 8.50
C GLU A 120 -8.14 1.31 7.32
N MET A 121 -8.09 0.01 7.08
CA MET A 121 -7.40 -0.59 5.94
C MET A 121 -8.31 -1.62 5.26
N ASP A 122 -8.70 -1.36 4.01
CA ASP A 122 -9.39 -2.32 3.14
C ASP A 122 -8.38 -2.91 2.16
N LEU A 123 -7.86 -4.09 2.51
CA LEU A 123 -6.82 -4.80 1.75
C LEU A 123 -7.35 -6.06 1.05
N ALA A 124 -8.67 -6.23 0.97
CA ALA A 124 -9.30 -7.47 0.48
C ALA A 124 -8.94 -7.81 -0.98
N LYS A 125 -8.45 -6.84 -1.75
CA LYS A 125 -8.01 -7.02 -3.15
C LYS A 125 -6.50 -7.17 -3.31
N LEU A 126 -5.75 -7.21 -2.21
CA LEU A 126 -4.32 -7.52 -2.22
C LEU A 126 -4.11 -9.03 -2.30
N ASP A 127 -3.54 -9.49 -3.41
CA ASP A 127 -3.18 -10.89 -3.64
C ASP A 127 -1.72 -11.11 -3.21
N THR A 128 -1.53 -11.73 -2.05
CA THR A 128 -0.20 -11.98 -1.48
C THR A 128 0.46 -13.25 -1.98
N GLY A 129 -0.17 -14.01 -2.90
CA GLY A 129 0.29 -15.34 -3.30
C GLY A 129 1.64 -15.37 -4.04
N ASN A 130 2.21 -14.21 -4.37
CA ASN A 130 3.55 -14.06 -4.95
C ASN A 130 4.53 -13.29 -4.07
N VAL A 131 4.10 -12.80 -2.91
CA VAL A 131 4.92 -11.98 -2.03
C VAL A 131 5.97 -12.84 -1.34
N THR A 132 7.24 -12.43 -1.43
CA THR A 132 8.35 -13.09 -0.74
C THR A 132 8.84 -12.31 0.47
N ASN A 133 8.50 -11.03 0.60
CA ASN A 133 8.97 -10.14 1.65
C ASN A 133 7.84 -9.22 2.11
N MET A 134 7.53 -9.26 3.41
CA MET A 134 6.51 -8.44 4.07
C MET A 134 7.11 -7.60 5.22
N ASP A 135 8.44 -7.41 5.24
CA ASP A 135 9.09 -6.67 6.31
C ASP A 135 8.52 -5.25 6.45
N SER A 136 8.38 -4.81 7.70
CA SER A 136 7.90 -3.47 8.07
C SER A 136 6.57 -3.03 7.44
N MET A 137 5.79 -3.93 6.82
CA MET A 137 4.62 -3.55 6.01
C MET A 137 3.62 -2.66 6.75
N PHE A 138 3.41 -2.88 8.06
CA PHE A 138 2.56 -2.07 8.93
C PHE A 138 3.33 -1.43 10.09
N ALA A 139 4.67 -1.40 10.03
CA ALA A 139 5.48 -0.83 11.10
C ALA A 139 5.01 0.60 11.41
N GLN A 140 4.94 0.95 12.70
CA GLN A 140 4.58 2.28 13.19
C GLN A 140 3.13 2.73 12.89
N CYS A 141 2.24 1.82 12.48
CA CYS A 141 0.80 2.07 12.41
C CYS A 141 0.18 2.16 13.82
N THR A 142 0.54 3.20 14.58
CA THR A 142 0.24 3.33 16.01
C THR A 142 -1.24 3.54 16.32
N SER A 143 -2.05 4.03 15.38
CA SER A 143 -3.51 4.20 15.54
C SER A 143 -4.33 3.01 15.01
N LEU A 144 -3.70 2.04 14.35
CA LEU A 144 -4.40 0.92 13.72
C LEU A 144 -4.89 -0.07 14.79
N LYS A 145 -6.21 -0.26 14.88
CA LYS A 145 -6.84 -1.15 15.86
C LYS A 145 -6.98 -2.59 15.39
N SER A 146 -7.18 -2.78 14.08
CA SER A 146 -7.38 -4.08 13.45
C SER A 146 -7.08 -3.97 11.96
N VAL A 147 -6.60 -5.07 11.37
CA VAL A 147 -6.47 -5.24 9.92
C VAL A 147 -6.77 -6.70 9.57
N ASP A 148 -7.55 -6.92 8.51
CA ASP A 148 -7.85 -8.29 8.07
C ASP A 148 -6.71 -8.83 7.21
N VAL A 149 -5.98 -9.78 7.78
CA VAL A 149 -4.88 -10.54 7.13
C VAL A 149 -5.18 -12.04 7.09
N SER A 150 -6.40 -12.44 7.44
CA SER A 150 -6.78 -13.85 7.62
C SER A 150 -6.82 -14.63 6.30
N GLY A 151 -7.02 -13.91 5.18
CA GLY A 151 -7.07 -14.46 3.83
C GLY A 151 -5.73 -14.47 3.08
N TRP A 152 -4.64 -14.03 3.71
CA TRP A 152 -3.35 -13.91 3.03
C TRP A 152 -2.69 -15.27 2.82
N ASP A 153 -2.18 -15.50 1.61
CA ASP A 153 -1.27 -16.60 1.30
C ASP A 153 0.15 -16.16 1.64
N THR A 154 0.76 -16.81 2.64
CA THR A 154 2.12 -16.53 3.10
C THR A 154 3.11 -17.64 2.74
N SER A 155 2.70 -18.64 1.95
CA SER A 155 3.48 -19.86 1.64
C SER A 155 4.77 -19.61 0.84
N LYS A 156 4.98 -18.37 0.37
CA LYS A 156 6.20 -17.91 -0.31
C LYS A 156 6.98 -16.86 0.47
N VAL A 157 6.46 -16.38 1.60
CA VAL A 157 7.09 -15.30 2.37
C VAL A 157 8.31 -15.83 3.10
N GLU A 158 9.44 -15.19 2.87
CA GLU A 158 10.73 -15.51 3.47
C GLU A 158 11.05 -14.57 4.65
N SER A 159 10.47 -13.38 4.71
CA SER A 159 10.69 -12.42 5.80
C SER A 159 9.44 -11.61 6.15
N MET A 160 9.19 -11.47 7.46
CA MET A 160 8.15 -10.65 8.09
C MET A 160 8.72 -9.84 9.28
N ALA A 161 10.02 -9.53 9.23
CA ALA A 161 10.69 -8.75 10.26
C ALA A 161 9.99 -7.38 10.43
N LEU A 162 9.77 -6.99 11.69
CA LEU A 162 9.16 -5.71 12.05
C LEU A 162 7.74 -5.45 11.46
N MET A 163 7.08 -6.45 10.86
CA MET A 163 5.85 -6.22 10.08
C MET A 163 4.75 -5.47 10.86
N PHE A 164 4.59 -5.71 12.17
CA PHE A 164 3.68 -4.97 13.06
C PHE A 164 4.44 -4.25 14.19
N TRP A 165 5.71 -3.92 13.96
CA TRP A 165 6.52 -3.25 14.98
C TRP A 165 5.87 -1.93 15.39
N ASN A 166 5.68 -1.74 16.70
CA ASN A 166 5.04 -0.56 17.28
C ASN A 166 3.62 -0.24 16.78
N CYS A 167 2.85 -1.25 16.38
CA CYS A 167 1.39 -1.13 16.24
C CYS A 167 0.71 -1.12 17.61
N SER A 168 0.96 -0.09 18.42
CA SER A 168 0.61 -0.06 19.85
C SER A 168 -0.90 -0.13 20.14
N SER A 169 -1.74 0.31 19.20
CA SER A 169 -3.21 0.21 19.30
C SER A 169 -3.81 -1.07 18.69
N LEU A 170 -3.01 -1.98 18.12
CA LEU A 170 -3.54 -3.20 17.49
C LEU A 170 -4.12 -4.12 18.56
N GLU A 171 -5.44 -4.34 18.53
CA GLU A 171 -6.19 -5.06 19.57
C GLU A 171 -6.32 -6.55 19.24
N SER A 172 -6.42 -6.89 17.95
CA SER A 172 -6.59 -8.28 17.48
C SER A 172 -5.99 -8.50 16.10
N LEU A 173 -5.54 -9.74 15.86
CA LEU A 173 -5.01 -10.18 14.57
C LEU A 173 -5.25 -11.68 14.42
N ASP A 174 -5.83 -12.11 13.29
CA ASP A 174 -5.97 -13.53 12.96
C ASP A 174 -4.87 -13.94 11.98
N VAL A 175 -3.90 -14.70 12.50
CA VAL A 175 -2.77 -15.27 11.75
C VAL A 175 -2.81 -16.80 11.72
N SER A 176 -3.95 -17.40 12.07
CA SER A 176 -4.10 -18.85 12.25
C SER A 176 -3.96 -19.65 10.95
N ARG A 177 -4.04 -18.97 9.79
CA ARG A 177 -3.95 -19.56 8.45
C ARG A 177 -2.60 -19.35 7.77
N TRP A 178 -1.69 -18.60 8.40
CA TRP A 178 -0.40 -18.32 7.81
C TRP A 178 0.43 -19.60 7.72
N ASP A 179 0.99 -19.82 6.53
CA ASP A 179 2.03 -20.81 6.27
C ASP A 179 3.39 -20.13 6.46
N THR A 180 4.09 -20.51 7.51
CA THR A 180 5.42 -20.01 7.90
C THR A 180 6.54 -20.97 7.51
N SER A 181 6.25 -22.01 6.71
CA SER A 181 7.22 -23.06 6.37
C SER A 181 8.46 -22.56 5.63
N LYS A 182 8.39 -21.38 5.01
CA LYS A 182 9.52 -20.69 4.35
C LYS A 182 10.05 -19.48 5.10
N LEU A 183 9.45 -19.14 6.24
CA LEU A 183 9.79 -17.92 6.98
C LEU A 183 11.19 -18.05 7.60
N GLY A 184 12.13 -17.24 7.10
CA GLY A 184 13.49 -17.15 7.65
C GLY A 184 13.61 -16.16 8.81
N SER A 185 12.74 -15.13 8.84
CA SER A 185 12.78 -14.09 9.89
C SER A 185 11.39 -13.55 10.23
N ALA A 186 11.09 -13.53 11.53
CA ALA A 186 9.95 -12.82 12.14
C ALA A 186 10.44 -11.86 13.25
N ALA A 187 11.67 -11.37 13.11
CA ALA A 187 12.34 -10.60 14.16
C ALA A 187 11.53 -9.37 14.56
N SER A 188 11.28 -9.21 15.86
CA SER A 188 10.55 -8.07 16.44
C SER A 188 9.15 -7.81 15.83
N MET A 189 8.55 -8.80 15.14
CA MET A 189 7.33 -8.63 14.35
C MET A 189 6.19 -7.97 15.14
N PHE A 190 5.97 -8.37 16.39
CA PHE A 190 4.93 -7.83 17.27
C PHE A 190 5.49 -7.02 18.45
N SER A 191 6.77 -6.63 18.39
CA SER A 191 7.36 -5.83 19.48
C SER A 191 6.64 -4.48 19.56
N CYS A 192 6.42 -4.00 20.79
CA CYS A 192 5.65 -2.79 21.09
C CYS A 192 4.16 -2.81 20.67
N CYS A 193 3.57 -3.96 20.35
CA CYS A 193 2.11 -4.14 20.20
C CYS A 193 1.40 -4.19 21.57
N GLY A 194 1.38 -3.09 22.31
CA GLY A 194 0.92 -3.05 23.70
C GLY A 194 -0.56 -3.44 23.93
N SER A 195 -1.41 -3.29 22.93
CA SER A 195 -2.85 -3.64 23.01
C SER A 195 -3.18 -5.05 22.52
N LEU A 196 -2.22 -5.76 21.93
CA LEU A 196 -2.45 -7.10 21.38
C LEU A 196 -2.44 -8.13 22.52
N ALA A 197 -3.63 -8.53 22.96
CA ALA A 197 -3.79 -9.34 24.17
C ALA A 197 -3.36 -10.82 23.99
N SER A 198 -3.61 -11.39 22.80
CA SER A 198 -3.30 -12.77 22.49
C SER A 198 -3.15 -12.97 20.98
N LEU A 199 -2.33 -13.94 20.60
CA LEU A 199 -2.12 -14.32 19.20
C LEU A 199 -2.05 -15.85 19.10
N ASP A 200 -2.88 -16.46 18.24
CA ASP A 200 -2.79 -17.90 17.96
C ASP A 200 -1.73 -18.15 16.89
N VAL A 201 -0.58 -18.64 17.33
CA VAL A 201 0.56 -19.03 16.48
C VAL A 201 0.79 -20.54 16.48
N SER A 202 -0.23 -21.33 16.84
CA SER A 202 -0.08 -22.79 17.01
C SER A 202 0.29 -23.56 15.73
N ARG A 203 0.13 -22.92 14.55
CA ARG A 203 0.42 -23.48 13.23
C ARG A 203 1.67 -22.89 12.57
N TRP A 204 2.40 -22.04 13.29
CA TRP A 204 3.62 -21.38 12.82
C TRP A 204 4.85 -22.29 12.90
#